data_AF-R3TJY8-F1
#
_entry.id   AF-R3TJY8-F1
#
_cell.length_a   1.000
_cell.length_b   1.000
_cell.length_c   1.000
_cell.angle_alpha   90.00
_cell.angle_beta   90.00
_cell.angle_gamma   90.00
#
_symmetry.space_group_name_H-M   'P 1'
#
loop_
_entity.id
_entity.type
_entity.pdbx_description
1 polymer ?
#
loop_
_entity_poly.entity_id
_entity_poly.type
_entity_poly.pdbx_seq_one_letter_code
_entity_poly.pdbx_strand_id
1 'polypeptide(L)'
;MNVSVTSKEEIIRQCQLMVQTEGLGSISIRSVAKKCKISVGAVYNYFPSKSALLSAVIGSIWLDIFHMQEDSFSFSDFIACLSWLFESIQEGGKKYPDFFSSHISVLASDEKEIGKKMMEEYFSHIKESLLNVILADKKIKESAFNKVLTPELFVEYIFQLFMYATMNDAKNSQGILELARKYLY
;
A
#
# COMPACT_ATOMS: atom_id res chain seq x y z
N MET A 1 6.23 31.32 -24.92
CA MET A 1 5.21 30.40 -24.37
C MET A 1 5.81 29.00 -24.36
N ASN A 2 6.10 28.43 -23.20
CA ASN A 2 6.46 27.02 -23.07
C ASN A 2 5.48 26.39 -22.09
N VAL A 3 4.40 25.80 -22.61
CA VAL A 3 3.63 24.83 -21.83
C VAL A 3 4.46 23.56 -21.88
N SER A 4 5.30 23.33 -20.88
CA SER A 4 5.85 21.99 -20.69
C SER A 4 4.65 21.05 -20.56
N VAL A 5 4.52 20.11 -21.49
CA VAL A 5 3.47 19.08 -21.43
C VAL A 5 3.79 18.21 -20.21
N THR A 6 3.26 18.58 -19.06
CA THR A 6 3.40 17.80 -17.82
C THR A 6 2.42 16.64 -17.90
N SER A 7 2.92 15.41 -17.94
CA SER A 7 2.06 14.21 -17.95
C SER A 7 1.43 13.97 -16.58
N LYS A 8 0.39 13.12 -16.53
CA LYS A 8 -0.25 12.72 -15.27
C LYS A 8 0.76 12.06 -14.33
N GLU A 9 1.65 11.25 -14.89
CA GLU A 9 2.71 10.52 -14.19
C GLU A 9 3.73 11.48 -13.58
N GLU A 10 4.12 12.54 -14.29
CA GLU A 10 5.02 13.56 -13.74
C GLU A 10 4.36 14.35 -12.60
N ILE A 11 3.05 14.65 -12.71
CA ILE A 11 2.31 15.27 -11.58
C ILE A 11 2.33 14.35 -10.36
N ILE A 12 2.07 13.05 -10.53
CA ILE A 12 2.10 12.07 -9.45
C ILE A 12 3.50 11.96 -8.84
N ARG A 13 4.55 11.91 -9.66
CA ARG A 13 5.94 11.88 -9.19
C ARG A 13 6.30 13.11 -8.35
N GLN A 14 5.88 14.30 -8.78
CA GLN A 14 6.07 15.52 -8.00
C GLN A 14 5.30 15.47 -6.67
N CYS A 15 4.09 14.92 -6.67
CA CYS A 15 3.33 14.73 -5.44
C CYS A 15 4.03 13.75 -4.49
N GLN A 16 4.57 12.63 -4.97
CA GLN A 16 5.35 11.71 -4.14
C GLN A 16 6.53 12.42 -3.48
N LEU A 17 7.30 13.21 -4.22
CA LEU A 17 8.39 14.02 -3.66
C LEU A 17 7.89 15.01 -2.60
N MET A 18 6.75 15.67 -2.82
CA MET A 18 6.14 16.54 -1.81
C MET A 18 5.78 15.76 -0.55
N VAL A 19 5.22 14.54 -0.66
CA VAL A 19 4.89 13.72 0.51
C VAL A 19 6.16 13.30 1.26
N GLN A 20 7.24 12.94 0.57
CA GLN A 20 8.52 12.57 1.20
C GLN A 20 9.11 13.72 2.03
N THR A 21 8.96 14.97 1.59
CA THR A 21 9.60 16.13 2.24
C THR A 21 8.68 16.95 3.15
N GLU A 22 7.39 17.01 2.83
CA GLU A 22 6.41 17.93 3.45
C GLU A 22 5.19 17.18 4.02
N GLY A 23 5.14 15.84 3.90
CA GLY A 23 4.05 14.99 4.37
C GLY A 23 2.79 15.04 3.49
N LEU A 24 1.85 14.13 3.73
CA LEU A 24 0.63 13.99 2.92
C LEU A 24 -0.27 15.23 2.94
N GLY A 25 -0.27 15.98 4.06
CA GLY A 25 -1.05 17.21 4.21
C GLY A 25 -0.66 18.34 3.26
N SER A 26 0.54 18.29 2.67
CA SER A 26 1.03 19.27 1.68
C SER A 26 0.26 19.23 0.36
N ILE A 27 -0.47 18.15 0.07
CA ILE A 27 -1.13 17.93 -1.21
C ILE A 27 -2.45 18.71 -1.32
N SER A 28 -2.45 19.66 -2.25
CA SER A 28 -3.63 20.42 -2.67
C SER A 28 -3.51 20.75 -4.16
N ILE A 29 -4.64 21.02 -4.81
CA ILE A 29 -4.64 21.43 -6.23
C ILE A 29 -3.71 22.62 -6.48
N ARG A 30 -3.70 23.61 -5.56
CA ARG A 30 -2.89 24.82 -5.69
C ARG A 30 -1.40 24.56 -5.45
N SER A 31 -1.04 23.77 -4.44
CA SER A 31 0.36 23.44 -4.14
C SER A 31 0.97 22.60 -5.26
N VAL A 32 0.22 21.63 -5.79
CA VAL A 32 0.65 20.81 -6.94
C VAL A 32 0.80 21.65 -8.20
N ALA A 33 -0.17 22.50 -8.54
CA ALA A 33 -0.04 23.41 -9.69
C ALA A 33 1.22 24.28 -9.60
N LYS A 34 1.50 24.85 -8.40
CA LYS A 34 2.71 25.64 -8.14
C LYS A 34 3.99 24.81 -8.28
N LYS A 35 4.05 23.60 -7.71
CA LYS A 35 5.21 22.72 -7.77
C LYS A 35 5.52 22.27 -9.21
N CYS A 36 4.48 21.91 -9.96
CA CYS A 36 4.58 21.49 -11.36
C CYS A 36 4.70 22.65 -12.35
N LYS A 37 4.60 23.91 -11.91
CA LYS A 37 4.61 25.13 -12.76
C LYS A 37 3.52 25.11 -13.85
N ILE A 38 2.34 24.59 -13.52
CA ILE A 38 1.17 24.53 -14.39
C ILE A 38 0.01 25.34 -13.81
N SER A 39 -1.04 25.59 -14.61
CA SER A 39 -2.25 26.24 -14.10
C SER A 39 -3.05 25.29 -13.21
N VAL A 40 -3.85 25.85 -12.30
CA VAL A 40 -4.82 25.07 -11.52
C VAL A 40 -5.79 24.32 -12.44
N GLY A 41 -6.22 24.93 -13.54
CA GLY A 41 -7.08 24.28 -14.54
C GLY A 41 -6.41 23.06 -15.18
N ALA A 42 -5.10 23.09 -15.42
CA ALA A 42 -4.37 21.94 -15.94
C ALA A 42 -4.37 20.76 -14.97
N VAL A 43 -4.28 21.00 -13.65
CA VAL A 43 -4.42 19.92 -12.65
C VAL A 43 -5.81 19.30 -12.71
N TYR A 44 -6.86 20.12 -12.85
CA TYR A 44 -8.24 19.63 -12.97
C TYR A 44 -8.49 18.79 -14.22
N ASN A 45 -7.73 19.02 -15.31
CA ASN A 45 -7.81 18.19 -16.51
C ASN A 45 -7.36 16.73 -16.26
N TYR A 46 -6.47 16.50 -15.28
CA TYR A 46 -5.99 15.16 -14.91
C TYR A 46 -6.73 14.58 -13.70
N PHE A 47 -7.12 15.43 -12.77
CA PHE A 47 -7.73 15.04 -11.50
C PHE A 47 -8.99 15.89 -11.25
N PRO A 48 -10.21 15.34 -11.40
CA PRO A 48 -11.44 16.12 -11.35
C PRO A 48 -11.71 16.75 -9.97
N SER A 49 -11.03 16.29 -8.93
CA SER A 49 -11.17 16.80 -7.56
C SER A 49 -9.88 16.65 -6.75
N LYS A 50 -9.79 17.35 -5.60
CA LYS A 50 -8.73 17.13 -4.61
C LYS A 50 -8.74 15.68 -4.11
N SER A 51 -9.91 15.07 -3.97
CA SER A 51 -10.04 13.68 -3.56
C SER A 51 -9.44 12.72 -4.59
N ALA A 52 -9.73 12.91 -5.88
CA ALA A 52 -9.18 12.10 -6.96
C ALA A 52 -7.64 12.21 -7.05
N LEU A 53 -7.11 13.43 -6.88
CA LEU A 53 -5.66 13.65 -6.78
C LEU A 53 -5.07 12.89 -5.60
N LEU A 54 -5.63 13.06 -4.39
CA LEU A 54 -5.15 12.37 -3.19
C LEU A 54 -5.19 10.85 -3.34
N SER A 55 -6.28 10.29 -3.88
CA SER A 55 -6.40 8.84 -4.12
C SER A 55 -5.31 8.34 -5.07
N ALA A 56 -5.06 9.05 -6.17
CA ALA A 56 -4.02 8.67 -7.12
C ALA A 56 -2.61 8.75 -6.51
N VAL A 57 -2.34 9.77 -5.69
CA VAL A 57 -1.06 9.91 -4.98
C VAL A 57 -0.89 8.78 -3.96
N ILE A 58 -1.91 8.48 -3.16
CA ILE A 58 -1.88 7.37 -2.18
C ILE A 58 -1.66 6.03 -2.88
N GLY A 59 -2.39 5.75 -3.97
CA GLY A 59 -2.18 4.52 -4.76
C GLY A 59 -0.76 4.43 -5.32
N SER A 60 -0.23 5.54 -5.84
CA SER A 60 1.16 5.57 -6.33
C SER A 60 2.19 5.30 -5.24
N ILE A 61 1.93 5.73 -4.00
CA ILE A 61 2.81 5.46 -2.85
C ILE A 61 2.75 3.98 -2.49
N TRP A 62 1.57 3.35 -2.51
CA TRP A 62 1.47 1.90 -2.29
C TRP A 62 2.20 1.08 -3.35
N LEU A 63 2.11 1.47 -4.63
CA LEU A 63 2.88 0.83 -5.71
C LEU A 63 4.39 0.95 -5.49
N ASP A 64 4.84 2.10 -5.01
CA ASP A 64 6.25 2.36 -4.73
C ASP A 64 6.74 1.62 -3.46
N ILE A 65 5.90 1.49 -2.44
CA ILE A 65 6.22 0.77 -1.19
C ILE A 65 6.33 -0.74 -1.44
N PHE A 66 5.36 -1.32 -2.15
CA PHE A 66 5.30 -2.75 -2.41
C PHE A 66 5.88 -3.15 -3.76
N HIS A 67 6.51 -2.23 -4.50
CA HIS A 67 7.16 -2.51 -5.78
C HIS A 67 6.32 -3.42 -6.73
N MET A 68 5.00 -3.20 -6.81
CA MET A 68 4.04 -4.14 -7.46
C MET A 68 4.09 -4.13 -9.01
N GLN A 69 5.24 -3.90 -9.63
CA GLN A 69 5.35 -3.98 -11.09
C GLN A 69 5.41 -5.44 -11.55
N GLU A 70 4.25 -5.88 -12.02
CA GLU A 70 3.85 -7.03 -12.86
C GLU A 70 4.44 -8.45 -12.66
N ASP A 71 5.54 -8.72 -11.96
CA ASP A 71 6.13 -10.08 -12.01
C ASP A 71 6.91 -10.63 -10.79
N SER A 72 6.87 -10.04 -9.59
CA SER A 72 7.78 -10.52 -8.52
C SER A 72 7.20 -10.72 -7.12
N PHE A 73 6.03 -11.36 -7.01
CA PHE A 73 5.64 -12.06 -5.78
C PHE A 73 6.01 -13.56 -5.83
N SER A 74 7.21 -13.87 -6.31
CA SER A 74 7.73 -15.24 -6.31
C SER A 74 8.53 -15.48 -5.04
N PHE A 75 7.86 -15.82 -3.94
CA PHE A 75 8.53 -16.21 -2.70
C PHE A 75 8.68 -17.72 -2.57
N SER A 76 9.76 -18.14 -1.91
CA SER A 76 10.04 -19.56 -1.66
C SER A 76 9.14 -20.19 -0.62
N ASP A 77 8.58 -19.38 0.28
CA ASP A 77 7.73 -19.79 1.39
C ASP A 77 6.93 -18.61 1.95
N PHE A 78 5.89 -18.92 2.75
CA PHE A 78 4.97 -17.94 3.29
C PHE A 78 5.65 -16.92 4.21
N ILE A 79 6.67 -17.35 4.97
CA ILE A 79 7.34 -16.47 5.92
C ILE A 79 8.21 -15.46 5.18
N ALA A 80 8.91 -15.86 4.12
CA ALA A 80 9.63 -14.93 3.27
C ALA A 80 8.69 -13.85 2.67
N CYS A 81 7.51 -14.25 2.21
CA CYS A 81 6.50 -13.32 1.71
C CYS A 81 6.05 -12.31 2.79
N LEU A 82 5.69 -12.81 3.98
CA LEU A 82 5.20 -11.97 5.06
C LEU A 82 6.30 -11.07 5.64
N SER A 83 7.54 -11.54 5.73
CA SER A 83 8.70 -10.74 6.13
C SER A 83 8.92 -9.58 5.17
N TRP A 84 8.90 -9.86 3.85
CA TRP A 84 9.05 -8.84 2.83
C TRP A 84 7.94 -7.77 2.91
N LEU A 85 6.70 -8.15 3.25
CA LEU A 85 5.62 -7.18 3.46
C LEU A 85 5.93 -6.24 4.63
N PHE A 86 6.40 -6.77 5.76
CA PHE A 86 6.78 -5.95 6.92
C PHE A 86 7.99 -5.05 6.62
N GLU A 87 9.00 -5.57 5.93
CA GLU A 87 10.17 -4.79 5.50
C GLU A 87 9.77 -3.67 4.54
N SER A 88 8.88 -3.95 3.58
CA SER A 88 8.34 -2.95 2.65
C SER A 88 7.66 -1.80 3.40
N ILE A 89 6.87 -2.09 4.43
CA ILE A 89 6.27 -1.06 5.27
C ILE A 89 7.33 -0.26 6.03
N GLN A 90 8.34 -0.93 6.60
CA GLN A 90 9.40 -0.26 7.34
C GLN A 90 10.21 0.69 6.44
N GLU A 91 10.65 0.23 5.26
CA GLU A 91 11.38 1.05 4.30
C GLU A 91 10.48 2.15 3.71
N GLY A 92 9.22 1.82 3.41
CA GLY A 92 8.21 2.78 2.99
C GLY A 92 7.98 3.88 4.01
N GLY A 93 7.99 3.56 5.31
CA GLY A 93 7.82 4.52 6.40
C GLY A 93 9.01 5.47 6.54
N LYS A 94 10.23 5.00 6.25
CA LYS A 94 11.42 5.87 6.16
C LYS A 94 11.33 6.81 4.95
N LYS A 95 10.82 6.31 3.82
CA LYS A 95 10.69 7.08 2.57
C LYS A 95 9.56 8.10 2.63
N TYR A 96 8.43 7.76 3.25
CA TYR A 96 7.24 8.60 3.37
C TYR A 96 6.88 8.84 4.85
N PRO A 97 7.54 9.81 5.51
CA PRO A 97 7.23 10.17 6.89
C PRO A 97 5.74 10.50 7.05
N ASP A 98 5.15 10.06 8.16
CA ASP A 98 3.75 10.26 8.53
C ASP A 98 2.70 9.70 7.56
N PHE A 99 3.08 8.97 6.51
CA PHE A 99 2.13 8.41 5.55
C PHE A 99 1.17 7.45 6.25
N PHE A 100 1.69 6.48 7.01
CA PHE A 100 0.88 5.48 7.69
C PHE A 100 0.05 6.04 8.85
N SER A 101 0.54 7.05 9.57
CA SER A 101 -0.21 7.72 10.65
C SER A 101 -1.29 8.66 10.11
N SER A 102 -1.02 9.37 9.00
CA SER A 102 -1.96 10.32 8.38
C SER A 102 -3.03 9.63 7.53
N HIS A 103 -2.77 8.45 6.98
CA HIS A 103 -3.70 7.72 6.11
C HIS A 103 -5.00 7.34 6.83
N ILE A 104 -4.95 7.06 8.13
CA ILE A 104 -6.11 6.71 8.96
C ILE A 104 -7.14 7.85 8.97
N SER A 105 -6.69 9.11 8.94
CA SER A 105 -7.60 10.28 8.96
C SER A 105 -8.28 10.58 7.62
N VAL A 106 -7.64 10.25 6.49
CA VAL A 106 -8.15 10.51 5.13
C VAL A 106 -9.19 9.46 4.71
N LEU A 107 -9.17 8.29 5.34
CA LEU A 107 -10.11 7.18 5.12
C LEU A 107 -11.36 7.26 5.99
N ALA A 108 -11.26 7.88 7.17
CA ALA A 108 -12.37 8.02 8.11
C ALA A 108 -13.38 9.14 7.74
N SER A 109 -13.11 9.92 6.69
CA SER A 109 -14.03 10.93 6.19
C SER A 109 -14.93 10.37 5.08
N ASP A 110 -16.25 10.44 5.25
CA ASP A 110 -17.34 9.92 4.39
C ASP A 110 -17.34 10.36 2.90
N GLU A 111 -16.34 11.07 2.39
CA GLU A 111 -16.36 11.70 1.06
C GLU A 111 -15.58 10.95 -0.05
N LYS A 112 -15.05 9.73 0.14
CA LYS A 112 -14.07 9.16 -0.82
C LYS A 112 -14.18 7.66 -1.11
N GLU A 113 -15.23 7.23 -1.82
CA GLU A 113 -15.36 5.88 -2.39
C GLU A 113 -14.15 5.47 -3.26
N ILE A 114 -13.56 6.40 -4.02
CA ILE A 114 -12.44 6.10 -4.93
C ILE A 114 -11.16 5.72 -4.18
N GLY A 115 -10.85 6.41 -3.07
CA GLY A 115 -9.67 6.11 -2.26
C GLY A 115 -9.80 4.76 -1.54
N LYS A 116 -11.02 4.45 -1.08
CA LYS A 116 -11.36 3.16 -0.48
C LYS A 116 -11.25 2.02 -1.50
N LYS A 117 -11.78 2.20 -2.71
CA LYS A 117 -11.73 1.19 -3.77
C LYS A 117 -10.30 0.84 -4.20
N MET A 118 -9.44 1.85 -4.42
CA MET A 118 -8.04 1.59 -4.77
C MET A 118 -7.32 0.81 -3.65
N MET A 119 -7.57 1.17 -2.39
CA MET A 119 -7.04 0.42 -1.25
C MET A 119 -7.54 -1.04 -1.24
N GLU A 120 -8.83 -1.26 -1.44
CA GLU A 120 -9.41 -2.61 -1.51
C GLU A 120 -8.79 -3.44 -2.63
N GLU A 121 -8.49 -2.83 -3.78
CA GLU A 121 -7.77 -3.46 -4.89
C GLU A 121 -6.35 -3.86 -4.46
N TYR A 122 -5.60 -2.97 -3.79
CA TYR A 122 -4.26 -3.29 -3.27
C TYR A 122 -4.28 -4.39 -2.20
N PHE A 123 -5.22 -4.32 -1.26
CA PHE A 123 -5.36 -5.31 -0.21
C PHE A 123 -5.74 -6.68 -0.78
N SER A 124 -6.63 -6.70 -1.78
CA SER A 124 -6.96 -7.92 -2.52
C SER A 124 -5.72 -8.51 -3.17
N HIS A 125 -4.91 -7.70 -3.85
CA HIS A 125 -3.69 -8.18 -4.49
C HIS A 125 -2.66 -8.75 -3.50
N ILE A 126 -2.47 -8.12 -2.33
CA ILE A 126 -1.60 -8.65 -1.27
C ILE A 126 -2.10 -10.00 -0.76
N LYS A 127 -3.42 -10.11 -0.52
CA LYS A 127 -4.03 -11.35 -0.04
C LYS A 127 -3.96 -12.46 -1.08
N GLU A 128 -4.18 -12.16 -2.35
CA GLU A 128 -4.00 -13.12 -3.45
C GLU A 128 -2.56 -13.61 -3.53
N SER A 129 -1.56 -12.73 -3.43
CA SER A 129 -0.15 -13.11 -3.40
C SER A 129 0.18 -14.01 -2.20
N LEU A 130 -0.29 -13.67 -1.00
CA LEU A 130 -0.12 -14.51 0.20
C LEU A 130 -0.77 -15.89 0.02
N LEU A 131 -1.97 -15.95 -0.53
CA LEU A 131 -2.68 -17.20 -0.80
C LEU A 131 -1.94 -18.05 -1.83
N ASN A 132 -1.48 -17.46 -2.92
CA ASN A 132 -0.71 -18.15 -3.96
C ASN A 132 0.57 -18.78 -3.40
N VAL A 133 1.26 -18.09 -2.47
CA VAL A 133 2.43 -18.63 -1.79
C VAL A 133 2.07 -19.83 -0.91
N ILE A 134 0.96 -19.78 -0.16
CA ILE A 134 0.48 -20.93 0.63
C ILE A 134 0.20 -22.13 -0.28
N LEU A 135 -0.50 -21.90 -1.40
CA LEU A 135 -0.90 -22.97 -2.32
C LEU A 135 0.30 -23.60 -3.05
N ALA A 136 1.40 -22.85 -3.23
CA ALA A 136 2.62 -23.32 -3.87
C ALA A 136 3.64 -23.95 -2.89
N ASP A 137 3.57 -23.64 -1.60
CA ASP A 137 4.57 -24.05 -0.61
C ASP A 137 4.37 -25.49 -0.11
N LYS A 138 5.15 -26.40 -0.70
CA LYS A 138 5.15 -27.84 -0.37
C LYS A 138 5.71 -28.18 1.02
N LYS A 139 6.30 -27.22 1.74
CA LYS A 139 6.85 -27.46 3.08
C LYS A 139 5.79 -27.31 4.17
N ILE A 140 4.65 -26.67 3.86
CA ILE A 140 3.54 -26.51 4.80
C ILE A 140 3.03 -27.89 5.21
N LYS A 141 2.85 -28.12 6.51
CA LYS A 141 2.37 -29.40 7.03
C LYS A 141 0.95 -29.68 6.50
N GLU A 142 0.69 -30.93 6.11
CA GLU A 142 -0.61 -31.34 5.54
C GLU A 142 -1.80 -31.08 6.48
N SER A 143 -1.55 -31.06 7.80
CA SER A 143 -2.54 -30.79 8.83
C SER A 143 -2.77 -29.29 9.11
N ALA A 144 -2.08 -28.39 8.41
CA ALA A 144 -2.21 -26.95 8.62
C ALA A 144 -3.60 -26.42 8.30
N PHE A 145 -4.35 -27.05 7.40
CA PHE A 145 -5.67 -26.57 7.00
C PHE A 145 -6.72 -27.66 7.06
N ASN A 146 -7.96 -27.24 7.28
CA ASN A 146 -9.12 -28.11 7.30
C ASN A 146 -10.36 -27.33 6.81
N LYS A 147 -11.54 -27.92 6.93
CA LYS A 147 -12.80 -27.30 6.48
C LYS A 147 -13.22 -26.05 7.28
N VAL A 148 -12.64 -25.84 8.47
CA VAL A 148 -12.93 -24.70 9.35
C VAL A 148 -11.89 -23.60 9.13
N LEU A 149 -10.60 -23.93 9.18
CA LEU A 149 -9.51 -23.01 8.90
C LEU A 149 -8.92 -23.34 7.54
N THR A 150 -9.42 -22.65 6.51
CA THR A 150 -8.93 -22.77 5.14
C THR A 150 -7.73 -21.83 4.90
N PRO A 151 -6.94 -22.05 3.82
CA PRO A 151 -5.88 -21.13 3.43
C PRO A 151 -6.34 -19.68 3.29
N GLU A 152 -7.51 -19.45 2.69
CA GLU A 152 -8.09 -18.13 2.47
C GLU A 152 -8.42 -17.46 3.81
N LEU A 153 -9.06 -18.19 4.73
CA LEU A 153 -9.40 -17.64 6.04
C LEU A 153 -8.16 -17.34 6.88
N PHE A 154 -7.13 -18.19 6.77
CA PHE A 154 -5.83 -17.93 7.40
C PHE A 154 -5.19 -16.65 6.85
N VAL A 155 -5.20 -16.45 5.53
CA VAL A 155 -4.69 -15.22 4.90
C VAL A 155 -5.46 -14.00 5.40
N GLU A 156 -6.78 -14.05 5.50
CA GLU A 156 -7.57 -12.95 6.08
C GLU A 156 -7.10 -12.63 7.51
N TYR A 157 -6.95 -13.63 8.38
CA TYR A 157 -6.49 -13.41 9.75
C TYR A 157 -5.07 -12.85 9.83
N ILE A 158 -4.13 -13.41 9.07
CA ILE A 158 -2.75 -12.91 9.02
C ILE A 158 -2.72 -11.49 8.47
N PHE A 159 -3.51 -11.18 7.45
CA PHE A 159 -3.60 -9.84 6.88
C PHE A 159 -4.14 -8.83 7.91
N GLN A 160 -5.15 -9.19 8.69
CA GLN A 160 -5.64 -8.33 9.79
C GLN A 160 -4.55 -8.07 10.85
N LEU A 161 -3.77 -9.10 11.23
CA LEU A 161 -2.65 -8.94 12.16
C LEU A 161 -1.53 -8.07 11.58
N PHE A 162 -1.23 -8.25 10.30
CA PHE A 162 -0.29 -7.41 9.56
C PHE A 162 -0.75 -5.94 9.57
N MET A 163 -2.00 -5.66 9.23
CA MET A 163 -2.57 -4.30 9.28
C MET A 163 -2.51 -3.72 10.70
N TYR A 164 -2.84 -4.51 11.72
CA TYR A 164 -2.74 -4.07 13.11
C TYR A 164 -1.30 -3.69 13.49
N ALA A 165 -0.31 -4.50 13.13
CA ALA A 165 1.09 -4.26 13.47
C ALA A 165 1.68 -3.06 12.71
N THR A 166 1.27 -2.84 11.47
CA THR A 166 1.71 -1.68 10.67
C THR A 166 1.15 -0.37 11.22
N MET A 167 -0.04 -0.39 11.82
CA MET A 167 -0.65 0.79 12.47
C MET A 167 -0.12 1.08 13.88
N ASN A 168 0.43 0.09 14.58
CA ASN A 168 0.85 0.19 15.99
C ASN A 168 2.38 0.03 16.16
N ASP A 169 3.15 0.66 15.27
CA ASP A 169 4.59 0.89 15.42
C ASP A 169 5.47 -0.37 15.34
N ALA A 170 5.07 -1.35 14.51
CA ALA A 170 5.84 -2.53 14.06
C ALA A 170 6.47 -3.44 15.13
N LYS A 171 6.34 -3.15 16.42
CA LYS A 171 6.92 -3.92 17.55
C LYS A 171 6.49 -5.39 17.58
N ASN A 172 5.43 -5.74 16.83
CA ASN A 172 4.81 -7.06 16.81
C ASN A 172 5.06 -7.86 15.53
N SER A 173 5.82 -7.36 14.55
CA SER A 173 6.07 -8.08 13.27
C SER A 173 6.69 -9.45 13.51
N GLN A 174 7.70 -9.53 14.38
CA GLN A 174 8.37 -10.78 14.73
C GLN A 174 7.42 -11.80 15.38
N GLY A 175 6.49 -11.33 16.23
CA GLY A 175 5.51 -12.19 16.88
C GLY A 175 4.53 -12.81 15.88
N ILE A 176 4.11 -12.04 14.87
CA ILE A 176 3.22 -12.52 13.80
C ILE A 176 3.96 -13.50 12.89
N LEU A 177 5.23 -13.21 12.54
CA LEU A 177 6.06 -14.13 11.75
C LEU A 177 6.26 -15.47 12.48
N GLU A 178 6.55 -15.45 13.77
CA GLU A 178 6.69 -16.67 14.58
C GLU A 178 5.37 -17.42 14.75
N LEU A 179 4.25 -16.71 14.90
CA LEU A 179 2.91 -17.31 14.93
C LEU A 179 2.63 -18.07 13.62
N ALA A 180 2.82 -17.40 12.48
CA ALA A 180 2.63 -18.00 11.16
C ALA A 180 3.58 -19.19 10.96
N ARG A 181 4.85 -19.06 11.35
CA ARG A 181 5.85 -20.13 11.22
C ARG A 181 5.44 -21.39 11.97
N LYS A 182 5.10 -21.27 13.26
CA LYS A 182 4.67 -22.41 14.09
C LYS A 182 3.36 -23.03 13.64
N TYR A 183 2.49 -22.22 13.03
CA TYR A 183 1.24 -22.72 12.51
C TYR A 183 1.44 -23.52 11.21
N LEU A 184 2.27 -23.04 10.29
CA LEU A 184 2.41 -23.62 8.96
C LEU A 184 3.43 -24.76 8.86
N TYR A 185 4.53 -24.70 9.62
CA TYR A 185 5.61 -25.68 9.61
C TYR A 185 5.73 -26.39 10.96
#